data_AF-K0IH01-F1
#
_entry.id   AF-K0IH01-F1
#
_cell.length_a   1.000
_cell.length_b   1.000
_cell.length_c   1.000
_cell.angle_alpha   90.00
_cell.angle_beta   90.00
_cell.angle_gamma   90.00
#
_symmetry.space_group_name_H-M   'P 1'
#
loop_
_entity.id
_entity.type
_entity.pdbx_description
1 polymer ?
#
loop_
_entity_poly.entity_id
_entity_poly.type
_entity_poly.pdbx_seq_one_letter_code
_entity_poly.pdbx_strand_id
1 'polypeptide(L)' 'MRSRTLGTSGHHVYEPLTDYYVLRRSTLRERILQKYPSFLEKVLYSSLLKMKDVSRKKIIDYIIIKACPIQR' A
#
# COMPACT_ATOMS: atom_id res chain seq x y z
N MET A 1 4.07 2.29 32.51
CA MET A 1 3.17 1.82 31.44
C MET A 1 3.41 2.66 30.19
N ARG A 2 4.10 2.14 29.15
CA ARG A 2 4.21 2.83 27.86
C ARG A 2 2.97 2.50 27.03
N SER A 3 2.10 3.47 26.86
CA SER A 3 0.95 3.39 25.95
C SER A 3 1.46 3.04 24.55
N ARG A 4 1.18 1.83 24.06
CA ARG A 4 1.39 1.46 22.66
C ARG A 4 0.17 1.98 21.90
N THR A 5 0.25 3.19 21.39
CA THR A 5 -0.70 3.70 20.41
C THR A 5 -0.64 2.80 19.19
N LEU A 6 -1.67 1.97 18.99
CA LEU A 6 -1.95 1.30 17.72
C LEU A 6 -2.33 2.40 16.72
N GLY A 7 -1.33 2.99 16.06
CA GLY A 7 -1.56 4.06 15.09
C GLY A 7 -2.19 3.51 13.82
N THR A 8 -3.46 3.81 13.59
CA THR A 8 -4.13 3.62 12.30
C THR A 8 -3.45 4.52 11.28
N SER A 9 -2.60 3.92 10.45
CA SER A 9 -1.63 4.64 9.62
C SER A 9 -1.86 4.34 8.14
N GLY A 10 -3.11 4.15 7.71
CA GLY A 10 -3.46 3.87 6.32
C GLY A 10 -2.89 4.89 5.35
N HIS A 11 -2.93 6.18 5.71
CA HIS A 11 -2.30 7.23 4.92
C HIS A 11 -0.77 7.08 4.84
N HIS A 12 -0.10 6.59 5.88
CA HIS A 12 1.34 6.32 5.85
C HIS A 12 1.72 5.04 5.10
N VAL A 13 0.76 4.28 4.58
CA VAL A 13 1.00 3.06 3.82
C VAL A 13 0.57 3.24 2.37
N TYR A 14 -0.70 3.57 2.14
CA TYR A 14 -1.26 3.63 0.78
C TYR A 14 -0.72 4.80 -0.04
N GLU A 15 -0.52 5.96 0.59
CA GLU A 15 0.02 7.14 -0.08
C GLU A 15 1.47 6.96 -0.54
N PRO A 16 2.45 6.66 0.34
CA PRO A 16 3.84 6.50 -0.09
C PRO A 16 4.02 5.31 -1.04
N LEU A 17 3.23 4.24 -0.90
CA LEU A 17 3.25 3.11 -1.84
C LEU A 17 2.83 3.58 -3.25
N THR A 18 1.73 4.32 -3.33
CA THR A 18 1.21 4.83 -4.59
C THR A 18 2.20 5.81 -5.22
N ASP A 19 2.78 6.71 -4.42
CA ASP A 19 3.73 7.71 -4.91
C ASP A 19 5.02 7.08 -5.41
N TYR A 20 5.54 6.07 -4.69
CA TYR A 20 6.68 5.28 -5.14
C TYR A 20 6.41 4.61 -6.49
N TYR A 21 5.23 4.01 -6.65
CA TYR A 21 4.83 3.37 -7.90
C TYR A 21 4.73 4.37 -9.05
N VAL A 22 4.02 5.50 -8.83
CA VAL A 22 3.78 6.54 -9.83
C VAL A 22 5.11 7.15 -10.31
N LEU A 23 6.00 7.49 -9.39
CA LEU A 23 7.29 8.11 -9.69
C LEU A 23 8.19 7.21 -10.55
N ARG A 24 8.14 5.89 -10.34
CA ARG A 24 9.00 4.91 -11.02
C ARG A 24 8.26 4.03 -12.02
N ARG A 25 7.07 4.47 -12.46
CA ARG A 25 6.13 3.64 -13.22
C ARG A 25 6.75 3.01 -14.47
N SER A 26 7.58 3.74 -15.22
CA SER A 26 8.26 3.21 -16.41
C SER A 26 9.07 1.95 -16.09
N THR A 27 9.99 2.06 -15.13
CA THR A 27 10.88 0.95 -14.72
C THR A 27 10.12 -0.21 -14.05
N LEU A 28 9.11 0.08 -13.24
CA LEU A 28 8.30 -0.94 -12.58
C LEU A 28 7.40 -1.67 -13.58
N ARG A 29 6.81 -0.93 -14.51
CA ARG A 29 5.98 -1.49 -15.59
C ARG A 29 6.77 -2.47 -16.42
N GLU A 30 7.99 -2.14 -16.85
CA GLU A 30 8.86 -3.07 -17.58
C GLU A 30 9.04 -4.39 -16.81
N ARG A 31 9.32 -4.33 -15.51
CA ARG A 31 9.49 -5.52 -14.66
C ARG A 31 8.19 -6.32 -14.47
N ILE A 32 7.06 -5.64 -14.32
CA ILE A 32 5.75 -6.29 -14.15
C ILE A 32 5.33 -7.00 -15.44
N LEU A 33 5.55 -6.38 -16.60
CA LEU A 33 5.20 -6.93 -17.91
C LEU A 33 6.00 -8.18 -18.29
N GLN A 34 7.15 -8.44 -17.65
CA GLN A 34 7.88 -9.70 -17.82
C GLN A 34 7.12 -10.91 -17.27
N LYS A 35 6.22 -10.71 -16.31
CA LYS A 35 5.49 -11.80 -15.62
C LYS A 35 3.97 -11.73 -15.77
N TYR A 36 3.43 -10.54 -16.03
CA TYR A 36 2.00 -10.29 -16.02
C TYR A 36 1.55 -9.57 -17.29
N PRO A 37 0.31 -9.82 -17.75
CA PRO A 37 -0.23 -9.14 -18.92
C PRO A 37 -0.40 -7.64 -18.68
N SER A 38 -0.35 -6.86 -19.76
CA SER A 38 -0.40 -5.40 -19.70
C SER A 38 -1.70 -4.82 -19.11
N PHE A 39 -2.80 -5.56 -19.23
CA PHE A 39 -4.05 -5.22 -18.56
C PHE A 39 -3.90 -5.20 -17.03
N LEU A 40 -3.14 -6.14 -16.45
CA LEU A 40 -2.98 -6.22 -15.00
C LEU A 40 -2.20 -5.01 -14.45
N GLU A 41 -1.20 -4.52 -15.18
CA GLU A 41 -0.49 -3.28 -14.82
C GLU A 41 -1.44 -2.08 -14.79
N LYS A 42 -2.35 -1.97 -15.77
CA LYS A 42 -3.35 -0.90 -15.82
C LYS A 42 -4.32 -0.98 -14.65
N VAL A 43 -4.76 -2.19 -14.29
CA VAL A 43 -5.61 -2.42 -13.12
C VAL A 43 -4.86 -2.06 -11.84
N LEU A 44 -3.62 -2.51 -11.68
CA LEU A 44 -2.78 -2.19 -10.52
C LEU A 44 -2.62 -0.68 -10.35
N TYR A 45 -2.25 0.03 -11.42
CA TYR A 45 -2.11 1.49 -11.40
C TYR A 45 -3.41 2.18 -10.98
N SER A 46 -4.53 1.78 -11.57
CA SER A 46 -5.85 2.34 -11.25
C SER A 46 -6.25 2.07 -9.81
N SER A 47 -5.97 0.86 -9.30
CA SER A 47 -6.23 0.48 -7.93
C SER A 47 -5.41 1.30 -6.94
N LEU A 48 -4.11 1.50 -7.19
CA LEU A 48 -3.24 2.32 -6.33
C LEU A 48 -3.73 3.76 -6.22
N LEU A 49 -4.09 4.39 -7.34
CA LEU A 49 -4.64 5.75 -7.34
C LEU A 49 -5.95 5.84 -6.52
N LYS A 50 -6.85 4.86 -6.69
CA LYS A 50 -8.09 4.79 -5.91
C LYS A 50 -7.80 4.61 -4.42
N MET A 51 -6.90 3.68 -4.07
CA MET A 51 -6.52 3.40 -2.69
C MET A 51 -5.91 4.62 -2.00
N LYS A 52 -5.11 5.42 -2.71
CA LYS A 52 -4.61 6.70 -2.21
C LYS A 52 -5.75 7.68 -1.90
N ASP A 53 -6.68 7.86 -2.83
CA ASP A 53 -7.82 8.78 -2.65
C ASP A 53 -8.76 8.33 -1.52
N VAL A 54 -9.14 7.05 -1.50
CA VAL A 54 -10.05 6.53 -0.46
C VAL A 54 -9.37 6.47 0.92
N SER A 55 -8.04 6.32 0.98
CA SER A 55 -7.28 6.43 2.23
C SER A 55 -7.21 7.87 2.73
N ARG A 56 -6.97 8.86 1.85
CA ARG A 56 -7.04 10.29 2.21
C ARG A 56 -8.43 10.69 2.74
N LYS A 57 -9.48 10.13 2.14
CA LYS A 57 -10.88 10.30 2.57
C LYS A 57 -11.23 9.50 3.83
N LYS A 58 -10.28 8.75 4.42
CA LYS A 58 -10.47 7.88 5.58
C LYS A 58 -11.58 6.82 5.41
N ILE A 59 -11.87 6.44 4.17
CA ILE A 59 -12.82 5.36 3.84
C ILE A 59 -12.16 4.00 4.10
N ILE A 60 -10.85 3.90 3.83
CA ILE A 60 -10.03 2.75 4.17
C ILE A 60 -8.87 3.15 5.08
N ASP A 61 -8.50 2.25 5.98
CA ASP A 61 -7.35 2.43 6.88
C ASP A 61 -6.55 1.13 6.98
N TYR A 62 -5.37 1.18 7.59
CA TYR A 62 -4.49 0.04 7.78
C TYR A 62 -3.96 0.01 9.21
N ILE A 63 -4.03 -1.17 9.83
CA ILE A 63 -3.49 -1.44 11.17
C ILE A 63 -2.44 -2.55 11.05
N ILE A 64 -1.23 -2.27 11.55
CA ILE A 64 -0.19 -3.29 11.68
C ILE A 64 -0.39 -4.01 13.00
N ILE A 65 -0.76 -5.28 12.93
CA ILE A 65 -0.84 -6.16 14.11
C ILE A 65 0.40 -7.05 14.11
N LYS A 66 1.28 -6.84 15.10
CA LYS A 66 2.40 -7.73 15.35
C LYS A 66 2.02 -8.67 16.48
N ALA A 67 1.88 -9.97 16.18
CA ALA A 67 1.79 -11.00 17.20
C ALA A 67 3.20 -11.35 17.71
N CYS A 68 3.38 -11.40 19.03
CA CYS A 68 4.55 -12.04 19.62
C CYS A 68 4.15 -13.44 20.09
N PRO A 69 4.90 -14.50 19.74
CA PRO A 69 4.65 -15.83 20.28
C PRO A 69 4.80 -15.81 21.81
N ILE A 70 3.92 -16.53 22.50
CA ILE A 70 4.02 -16.75 23.95
C ILE A 70 5.16 -17.75 24.13
N GLN A 71 6.29 -17.28 24.66
CA GLN A 71 7.35 -18.17 25.15
C GLN A 71 6.78 -18.89 26.40
N ARG A 72 6.58 -20.20 26.30
CA ARG A 72 6.28 -21.08 27.45
C ARG A 72 7.55 -21.74 27.94
#